data_AF-A0A1G7YHZ8-F1
#
_entry.id   AF-A0A1G7YHZ8-F1
#
_cell.length_a   1.000
_cell.length_b   1.000
_cell.length_c   1.000
_cell.angle_alpha   90.00
_cell.angle_beta   90.00
_cell.angle_gamma   90.00
#
_symmetry.space_group_name_H-M   'P 1'
#
loop_
_entity.id
_entity.type
_entity.pdbx_description
1 polymer ?
#
loop_
_entity_poly.entity_id
_entity_poly.type
_entity_poly.pdbx_seq_one_letter_code
_entity_poly.pdbx_strand_id
1 'polypeptide(L)' 'MTRDEAIASAGRHLAASLQRLAALTPRQVAEQAHRPGGPSVEELERRIRARRTGHPVAA' A
#
# COMPACT_ATOMS: atom_id res chain seq x y z
N MET A 1 12.35 24.09 9.03
CA MET A 1 11.30 23.20 8.48
C MET A 1 9.96 23.87 8.63
N THR A 2 9.44 24.43 7.56
CA THR A 2 8.11 25.04 7.48
C THR A 2 7.04 23.96 7.22
N ARG A 3 5.76 24.34 7.33
CA ARG A 3 4.63 23.47 6.97
C ARG A 3 4.73 22.97 5.53
N ASP A 4 5.06 23.85 4.59
CA ASP A 4 5.12 23.52 3.17
C ASP A 4 6.30 22.59 2.86
N GLU A 5 7.44 22.81 3.52
CA GLU A 5 8.59 21.90 3.45
C GLU A 5 8.26 20.50 3.99
N ALA A 6 7.47 20.42 5.07
CA ALA A 6 7.02 19.17 5.64
C ALA A 6 6.08 18.40 4.70
N ILE A 7 5.11 19.10 4.10
CA ILE A 7 4.17 18.53 3.12
C ILE A 7 4.94 18.04 1.90
N ALA A 8 5.86 18.84 1.35
CA ALA A 8 6.67 18.46 0.20
C ALA A 8 7.53 17.22 0.50
N SER A 9 8.10 17.14 1.71
CA SER A 9 8.87 15.96 2.13
C SER A 9 8.01 14.70 2.22
N ALA A 10 6.86 14.79 2.90
CA ALA A 10 5.91 13.68 2.99
C ALA A 10 5.44 13.22 1.60
N GLY A 11 5.16 14.15 0.69
CA GLY A 11 4.78 13.87 -0.69
C GLY A 11 5.85 13.06 -1.44
N ARG A 12 7.14 13.43 -1.31
CA ARG A 12 8.25 12.68 -1.94
C ARG A 12 8.34 11.25 -1.42
N HIS A 13 8.25 11.06 -0.10
CA HIS A 13 8.29 9.73 0.50
C HIS A 13 7.10 8.87 0.08
N LEU A 14 5.90 9.46 0.02
CA LEU A 14 4.69 8.78 -0.44
C LEU A 14 4.83 8.36 -1.91
N ALA A 15 5.24 9.28 -2.80
CA ALA A 15 5.42 8.99 -4.22
C ALA A 15 6.43 7.85 -4.46
N ALA A 16 7.59 7.89 -3.78
CA ALA A 16 8.60 6.83 -3.87
C ALA A 16 8.09 5.47 -3.34
N SER A 17 7.22 5.49 -2.33
CA SER A 17 6.61 4.28 -1.79
C SER A 17 5.57 3.71 -2.75
N LEU A 18 4.76 4.56 -3.37
CA LEU A 18 3.78 4.15 -4.38
C LEU A 18 4.45 3.57 -5.63
N GLN A 19 5.55 4.15 -6.10
CA GLN A 19 6.33 3.60 -7.22
C GLN A 19 6.86 2.20 -6.91
N ARG A 20 7.42 2.01 -5.71
CA ARG A 20 7.89 0.69 -5.25
C ARG A 20 6.75 -0.33 -5.21
N LEU A 21 5.60 0.05 -4.66
CA LEU A 21 4.43 -0.83 -4.60
C LEU A 21 3.88 -1.15 -5.99
N ALA A 22 3.91 -0.21 -6.94
CA ALA A 22 3.45 -0.41 -8.31
C ALA A 22 4.30 -1.44 -9.07
N ALA A 23 5.60 -1.55 -8.76
CA ALA A 23 6.50 -2.54 -9.34
C ALA A 23 6.26 -3.97 -8.81
N LEU A 24 5.48 -4.13 -7.74
CA LEU A 24 5.21 -5.42 -7.10
C LEU A 24 3.83 -5.96 -7.50
N THR A 25 3.75 -7.29 -7.60
CA THR A 25 2.46 -7.98 -7.73
C THR A 25 1.65 -7.83 -6.42
N PRO A 26 0.31 -7.92 -6.49
CA PRO A 26 -0.52 -7.89 -5.28
C PRO A 26 -0.12 -8.92 -4.22
N ARG A 27 0.32 -10.11 -4.66
CA ARG A 27 0.82 -11.17 -3.78
C ARG A 27 2.10 -10.76 -3.04
N GLN A 28 3.08 -10.22 -3.75
CA GLN A 28 4.33 -9.77 -3.14
C GLN A 28 4.10 -8.63 -2.13
N VAL A 29 3.19 -7.70 -2.43
CA VAL A 29 2.81 -6.64 -1.48
C VAL A 29 2.12 -7.23 -0.25
N ALA A 30 1.25 -8.22 -0.43
CA ALA A 30 0.56 -8.89 0.67
C ALA A 30 1.52 -9.64 1.59
N GLU A 31 2.51 -10.34 1.02
CA GLU A 31 3.56 -11.05 1.76
C GLU A 31 4.41 -10.07 2.57
N GLN A 32 4.79 -8.93 1.99
CA GLN A 32 5.53 -7.88 2.69
C GLN A 32 4.72 -7.20 3.80
N ALA A 33 3.39 -7.11 3.64
CA ALA A 33 2.51 -6.45 4.60
C ALA A 33 2.03 -7.38 5.72
N HIS A 34 2.14 -8.70 5.56
CA HIS A 34 1.66 -9.68 6.52
C HIS A 34 2.46 -9.64 7.83
N ARG A 35 1.74 -9.74 8.95
CA ARG A 35 2.32 -9.75 10.30
C ARG A 35 1.53 -10.73 11.17
N PRO A 36 2.15 -11.38 12.16
CA PRO A 36 1.44 -12.19 13.14
C PRO A 36 0.32 -11.41 13.83
N GLY A 37 -0.87 -12.02 13.94
CA GLY A 37 -2.07 -11.37 14.49
C GLY A 37 -2.81 -10.41 13.54
N GLY A 38 -2.31 -10.24 12.31
CA GLY A 38 -2.98 -9.48 11.25
C GLY A 38 -3.78 -10.35 10.28
N PRO A 39 -4.36 -9.75 9.23
CA PRO A 39 -5.04 -10.48 8.17
C PRO A 39 -4.10 -11.47 7.46
N SER A 40 -4.67 -12.55 6.92
CA SER A 40 -3.90 -13.51 6.14
C SER A 40 -3.33 -12.86 4.87
N VAL A 41 -2.26 -13.44 4.32
CA VAL A 41 -1.67 -12.98 3.05
C VAL A 41 -2.72 -12.97 1.93
N GLU A 42 -3.60 -13.96 1.88
CA GLU A 42 -4.68 -14.04 0.89
C GLU A 42 -5.69 -12.91 1.03
N GLU A 43 -6.04 -12.57 2.27
CA GLU A 43 -6.95 -11.45 2.53
C GLU A 43 -6.31 -10.11 2.16
N LEU A 44 -5.04 -9.91 2.52
CA LEU A 44 -4.28 -8.73 2.11
C LEU A 44 -4.22 -8.64 0.58
N GLU A 45 -3.95 -9.74 -0.12
CA GLU A 45 -3.91 -9.78 -1.57
C GLU A 45 -5.26 -9.40 -2.19
N ARG A 46 -6.39 -9.96 -1.69
CA ARG A 46 -7.73 -9.58 -2.15
C ARG A 46 -7.98 -8.08 -1.97
N ARG A 47 -7.64 -7.53 -0.80
CA ARG A 47 -7.79 -6.10 -0.50
C ARG A 47 -6.94 -5.22 -1.42
N ILE A 48 -5.70 -5.63 -1.70
CA ILE A 48 -4.80 -4.90 -2.61
C ILE A 48 -5.31 -4.94 -4.05
N ARG A 49 -5.80 -6.08 -4.54
CA ARG A 49 -6.40 -6.21 -5.87
C ARG A 49 -7.60 -5.29 -6.03
N ALA A 50 -8.53 -5.35 -5.09
CA ALA A 50 -9.73 -4.51 -5.08
C ALA A 50 -9.39 -3.01 -5.12
N ARG A 51 -8.43 -2.59 -4.29
CA ARG A 51 -7.94 -1.19 -4.30
C ARG A 51 -7.33 -0.77 -5.64
N ARG A 52 -6.58 -1.64 -6.32
CA ARG A 52 -5.97 -1.34 -7.64
C ARG A 52 -6.99 -1.28 -8.77
N THR A 53 -8.07 -2.05 -8.69
CA THR A 53 -9.13 -2.07 -9.70
C THR A 53 -10.28 -1.10 -9.40
N GLY A 54 -10.17 -0.29 -8.35
CA GLY A 54 -11.22 0.65 -7.93
C GLY A 54 -12.48 -0.02 -7.39
N HIS A 55 -12.43 -1.32 -7.05
CA HIS A 55 -13.56 -2.04 -6.49
C HIS A 55 -13.48 -2.02 -4.96
N PRO A 56 -14.58 -1.72 -4.25
CA PRO A 56 -14.61 -1.84 -2.79
C PRO A 56 -14.56 -3.33 -2.40
N VAL A 57 -13.79 -3.64 -1.35
CA VAL A 57 -13.82 -4.96 -0.70
C VAL A 57 -15.08 -4.98 0.14
N ALA A 58 -15.97 -5.96 -0.08
CA ALA A 58 -17.11 -6.17 0.81
C ALA A 58 -16.59 -6.48 2.23
N ALA A 59 -17.15 -5.76 3.21
CA ALA A 59 -16.78 -5.86 4.63
C ALA A 59 -17.18 -7.21 5.24
#